data_AF-A0A914CW72-F1
#
_entry.id   AF-A0A914CW72-F1
#
_cell.length_a   1.000
_cell.length_b   1.000
_cell.length_c   1.000
_cell.angle_alpha   90.00
_cell.angle_beta   90.00
_cell.angle_gamma   90.00
#
_symmetry.space_group_name_H-M   'P 1'
#
loop_
_entity.id
_entity.type
_entity.pdbx_description
1 polymer ?
#
loop_
_entity_poly.entity_id
_entity_poly.type
_entity_poly.pdbx_seq_one_letter_code
_entity_poly.pdbx_strand_id
1 'polypeptide(L)'
;MDRDEFEQIIREIDSLKQIGYHQYIMSLLGWYMYNDVPCLVFDVAQRDLLSFVRSLRDKNTPKGTRGSERASVVHLRTTARSSQPERAPGIDKDRVERSFKQHMNGMTRTGRKLCL
;
A
#
# COMPACT_ATOMS: atom_id res chain seq x y z
N MET A 1 0.17 13.52 13.62
CA MET A 1 0.80 13.87 12.34
C MET A 1 0.93 15.37 12.32
N ASP A 2 2.09 15.87 11.95
CA ASP A 2 2.32 17.32 11.89
C ASP A 2 1.63 17.91 10.66
N ARG A 3 1.24 19.19 10.73
CA ARG A 3 0.51 19.85 9.63
C ARG A 3 1.26 19.78 8.30
N ASP A 4 2.56 19.97 8.35
CA ASP A 4 3.40 19.99 7.15
C ASP A 4 3.53 18.59 6.52
N GLU A 5 3.56 17.53 7.35
CA GLU A 5 3.54 16.14 6.86
C GLU A 5 2.22 15.84 6.14
N PHE A 6 1.10 16.30 6.71
CA PHE A 6 -0.20 16.12 6.10
C PHE A 6 -0.30 16.82 4.74
N GLU A 7 0.12 18.08 4.65
CA GLU A 7 0.14 18.84 3.40
C GLU A 7 1.03 18.18 2.33
N GLN A 8 2.16 17.58 2.73
CA GLN A 8 3.00 16.82 1.81
C GLN A 8 2.28 15.60 1.23
N ILE A 9 1.56 14.86 2.07
CA ILE A 9 0.79 13.69 1.63
C ILE A 9 -0.32 14.10 0.65
N ILE A 10 -1.01 15.22 0.91
CA ILE A 10 -2.03 15.73 -0.02
C ILE A 10 -1.41 16.09 -1.38
N ARG A 11 -0.24 16.74 -1.40
CA ARG A 11 0.48 17.04 -2.65
C ARG A 11 0.91 15.78 -3.40
N GLU A 12 1.33 14.76 -2.68
CA GLU A 12 1.69 13.46 -3.27
C GLU A 12 0.46 12.78 -3.88
N ILE A 13 -0.67 12.78 -3.17
CA ILE A 13 -1.95 12.26 -3.68
C ILE A 13 -2.33 12.95 -5.00
N ASP A 14 -2.25 14.28 -5.05
CA ASP A 14 -2.62 15.02 -6.25
C ASP A 14 -1.66 14.78 -7.42
N SER A 15 -0.37 14.60 -7.12
CA SER A 15 0.63 14.20 -8.12
C SER A 15 0.33 12.81 -8.69
N LEU A 16 0.00 11.84 -7.83
CA LEU A 16 -0.34 10.47 -8.25
C LEU A 16 -1.63 10.41 -9.07
N LYS A 17 -2.63 11.23 -8.75
CA LYS A 17 -3.86 11.35 -9.56
C LYS A 17 -3.59 11.85 -10.97
N GLN A 18 -2.63 12.77 -11.14
CA GLN A 18 -2.28 13.34 -12.45
C GLN A 18 -1.57 12.34 -13.36
N ILE A 19 -0.76 11.44 -12.79
CA ILE A 19 -0.09 10.36 -13.54
C ILE A 19 -1.13 9.40 -14.15
N GLY A 20 -2.19 9.08 -13.39
CA GLY A 20 -3.22 8.14 -13.81
C GLY A 20 -2.69 6.70 -13.89
N TYR A 21 -3.32 5.89 -14.73
CA TYR A 21 -2.92 4.48 -14.91
C TYR A 21 -1.77 4.37 -15.90
N HIS A 22 -0.70 3.67 -15.51
CA HIS A 22 0.44 3.41 -16.36
C HIS A 22 1.11 2.07 -16.03
N GLN A 23 1.45 1.27 -17.04
CA GLN A 23 1.94 -0.11 -16.87
C GLN A 23 3.22 -0.26 -16.03
N TYR A 24 4.04 0.79 -15.94
CA TYR A 24 5.31 0.79 -15.20
C TYR A 24 5.30 1.67 -13.95
N ILE A 25 4.15 2.24 -13.58
CA ILE A 25 4.02 3.09 -12.39
C ILE A 25 2.93 2.51 -11.51
N MET A 26 3.21 2.35 -10.20
CA MET A 26 2.18 1.94 -9.26
C MET A 26 1.07 2.98 -9.24
N SER A 27 -0.10 2.56 -9.68
CA SER A 27 -1.26 3.44 -9.80
C SER A 27 -1.95 3.60 -8.46
N LEU A 28 -2.27 4.84 -8.08
CA LEU A 28 -3.12 5.13 -6.93
C LEU A 28 -4.57 4.78 -7.28
N LEU A 29 -5.12 3.78 -6.60
CA LEU A 29 -6.51 3.34 -6.77
C LEU A 29 -7.48 4.18 -5.94
N GLY A 30 -6.99 4.75 -4.83
CA GLY A 30 -7.78 5.59 -3.95
C GLY A 30 -7.02 5.95 -2.68
N TRP A 31 -7.67 6.75 -1.83
CA TRP A 31 -7.15 7.11 -0.52
C TRP A 31 -8.30 7.35 0.45
N TYR A 32 -8.06 7.19 1.74
CA TYR A 32 -9.05 7.43 2.79
C TYR A 32 -8.38 7.90 4.07
N MET A 33 -9.16 8.53 4.95
CA MET A 33 -8.70 8.90 6.30
C MET A 33 -9.16 7.85 7.29
N TYR A 34 -8.23 7.28 8.06
CA TYR A 34 -8.50 6.32 9.13
C TYR A 34 -7.93 6.83 10.44
N ASN A 35 -8.78 7.11 11.43
CA ASN A 35 -8.34 7.65 12.73
C ASN A 35 -7.39 8.86 12.54
N ASP A 36 -7.76 9.80 11.66
CA ASP A 36 -6.97 10.98 11.29
C ASP A 36 -5.61 10.71 10.63
N VAL A 37 -5.40 9.47 10.15
CA VAL A 37 -4.21 9.07 9.39
C VAL A 37 -4.59 8.86 7.92
N PRO A 38 -3.94 9.55 6.97
CA PRO A 38 -4.16 9.31 5.55
C PRO A 38 -3.61 7.95 5.14
N CYS A 39 -4.45 7.18 4.44
CA CYS A 39 -4.15 5.85 3.96
C CYS A 39 -4.29 5.81 2.44
N LEU A 40 -3.23 5.38 1.75
CA LEU A 40 -3.18 5.27 0.30
C LEU A 40 -3.43 3.82 -0.14
N VAL A 41 -4.19 3.65 -1.22
CA VAL A 41 -4.49 2.35 -1.81
C VAL A 41 -3.88 2.29 -3.19
N PHE A 42 -2.98 1.33 -3.40
CA PHE A 42 -2.26 1.14 -4.66
C PHE A 42 -2.58 -0.22 -5.28
N ASP A 43 -2.24 -0.37 -6.55
CA ASP A 43 -2.16 -1.68 -7.18
C ASP A 43 -1.07 -2.55 -6.51
N VAL A 44 -1.29 -3.86 -6.44
CA VAL A 44 -0.45 -4.77 -5.65
C VAL A 44 0.75 -5.25 -6.46
N ALA A 45 1.94 -4.83 -6.04
CA ALA A 45 3.18 -5.45 -6.50
C ALA A 45 3.50 -6.71 -5.67
N GLN A 46 3.86 -7.80 -6.35
CA GLN A 46 4.21 -9.06 -5.66
C GLN A 46 5.46 -8.94 -4.77
N ARG A 47 6.40 -8.05 -5.15
CA ARG A 47 7.68 -7.85 -4.48
C ARG A 47 8.29 -6.52 -4.86
N ASP A 48 9.05 -5.92 -3.95
CA ASP A 48 9.92 -4.79 -4.28
C ASP A 48 11.20 -5.26 -5.01
N LEU A 49 11.80 -4.35 -5.75
CA LEU A 49 12.97 -4.64 -6.58
C LEU A 49 14.19 -5.06 -5.75
N LEU A 50 14.39 -4.46 -4.58
CA LEU A 50 15.56 -4.74 -3.74
C LEU A 50 15.47 -6.17 -3.18
N SER A 51 14.31 -6.55 -2.66
CA SER A 51 14.04 -7.91 -2.18
C SER A 51 14.19 -8.93 -3.32
N PHE A 52 13.71 -8.60 -4.52
CA PHE A 52 13.90 -9.44 -5.68
C PHE A 52 15.39 -9.66 -6.00
N VAL A 53 16.18 -8.59 -6.13
CA VAL A 53 17.61 -8.68 -6.47
C VAL A 53 18.40 -9.45 -5.40
N ARG A 54 18.08 -9.25 -4.11
CA ARG A 54 18.71 -10.01 -3.03
C ARG A 54 18.42 -11.52 -3.14
N SER A 55 17.18 -11.89 -3.45
CA SER A 55 16.80 -13.30 -3.62
C SER A 55 17.55 -14.01 -4.75
N LEU A 56 18.08 -13.27 -5.73
CA LEU A 56 18.90 -13.83 -6.80
C LEU A 56 20.33 -14.12 -6.35
N ARG A 57 20.87 -13.32 -5.41
CA ARG A 57 22.22 -13.54 -4.87
C ARG A 57 22.29 -14.80 -4.04
N ASP A 58 21.27 -15.05 -3.21
CA ASP A 58 21.21 -16.23 -2.34
C ASP A 58 21.01 -17.54 -3.11
N LYS A 59 20.53 -17.46 -4.36
CA LYS A 59 20.40 -18.63 -5.25
C LYS A 59 21.70 -19.01 -5.95
N ASN A 60 22.64 -18.07 -6.06
CA ASN A 60 23.90 -18.24 -6.79
C ASN A 60 25.10 -18.54 -5.89
N THR A 61 24.93 -18.57 -4.57
CA THR A 61 25.96 -19.04 -3.64
C THR A 61 25.88 -20.57 -3.51
N PRO A 62 26.98 -21.31 -3.75
CA PRO A 62 26.99 -22.74 -3.46
C PRO A 62 26.66 -22.94 -1.98
N LYS A 63 25.71 -23.84 -1.71
CA LYS A 63 25.14 -24.10 -0.39
C LYS A 63 26.22 -24.53 0.61
N GLY A 64 26.79 -23.57 1.32
CA GLY A 64 27.42 -23.79 2.61
C GLY A 64 26.32 -23.86 3.67
N THR A 65 26.14 -25.05 4.24
CA THR A 65 25.25 -25.30 5.37
C THR A 65 25.49 -24.33 6.52
N ARG A 66 24.47 -23.53 6.86
CA ARG A 66 24.05 -23.22 8.24
C ARG A 66 22.82 -22.34 8.22
N GLY A 67 21.75 -22.86 8.85
CA GLY A 67 20.47 -22.18 8.93
C GLY A 67 20.51 -20.93 9.81
N SER A 68 19.59 -20.02 9.54
CA SER A 68 18.84 -19.25 10.54
C SER A 68 17.80 -18.44 9.77
N GLU A 69 16.55 -18.91 9.77
CA GLU A 69 15.42 -18.09 9.37
C GLU A 69 15.37 -16.85 10.28
N ARG A 70 15.75 -15.70 9.74
CA ARG A 70 15.37 -14.41 10.33
C ARG A 70 14.34 -13.78 9.40
N ALA A 71 13.08 -13.92 9.80
CA ALA A 71 11.98 -13.14 9.27
C ALA A 71 12.39 -11.67 9.19
N SER A 72 12.43 -11.12 7.97
CA SER A 72 12.65 -9.70 7.77
C SER A 72 11.34 -8.99 8.05
N VAL A 73 11.16 -8.55 9.29
CA VAL A 73 10.14 -7.58 9.66
C VAL A 73 10.51 -6.30 8.92
N VAL A 74 9.78 -5.98 7.84
CA VAL A 74 9.81 -4.64 7.25
C VAL A 74 9.19 -3.70 8.28
N HIS A 75 10.04 -3.02 9.05
CA HIS A 75 9.65 -1.88 9.85
C HIS A 75 9.22 -0.76 8.88
N LEU A 76 7.95 -0.77 8.47
CA LEU A 76 7.27 0.47 8.10
C LEU A 76 7.31 1.34 9.35
N ARG A 77 7.91 2.53 9.23
CA ARG A 77 8.01 3.50 10.32
C ARG A 77 6.61 3.92 10.76
N THR A 78 6.05 3.19 11.70
CA THR A 78 4.94 3.65 12.54
C THR A 78 5.55 4.36 13.73
N THR A 79 5.45 5.69 13.78
CA THR A 79 5.64 6.46 15.00
C THR A 79 4.43 6.22 15.91
N ALA A 80 4.43 5.10 16.64
CA ALA A 80 3.49 4.87 17.73
C ALA A 80 4.23 4.34 18.94
N ARG A 81 4.35 5.21 19.95
CA ARG A 81 4.75 4.82 21.30
C ARG A 81 3.80 3.74 21.82
N SER A 82 4.41 2.64 22.27
CA SER A 82 3.94 1.68 23.27
C SER A 82 2.63 2.02 23.99
N SER A 83 1.60 1.21 23.76
CA SER A 83 0.80 0.61 24.83
C SER A 83 -0.08 -0.53 24.25
N GLN A 84 -0.35 -1.51 25.11
CA GLN A 84 -0.92 -2.85 24.94
C GLN A 84 -2.04 -3.08 23.89
N PRO A 85 -2.23 -4.34 23.43
CA PRO A 85 -3.25 -4.67 22.44
C PRO A 85 -4.63 -4.82 23.10
N GLU A 86 -5.46 -3.79 23.06
CA GLU A 86 -6.90 -3.98 23.21
C GLU A 86 -7.50 -4.47 21.89
N ARG A 87 -8.36 -5.50 21.99
CA ARG A 87 -9.05 -6.12 20.84
C ARG A 87 -9.79 -5.04 20.05
N ALA A 88 -9.31 -4.77 18.83
CA ALA A 88 -10.02 -3.90 17.89
C ALA A 88 -11.42 -4.46 17.59
N PRO A 89 -12.48 -3.64 17.61
CA PRO A 89 -13.82 -4.07 17.20
C PRO A 89 -13.80 -4.50 15.74
N GLY A 90 -14.52 -5.59 15.45
CA GLY A 90 -14.52 -6.27 14.16
C GLY A 90 -14.74 -5.31 12.99
N ILE A 91 -13.78 -5.32 12.06
CA ILE A 91 -13.91 -4.62 10.77
C ILE A 91 -15.11 -5.22 10.04
N ASP A 92 -16.16 -4.44 9.87
CA ASP A 92 -17.25 -4.75 8.95
C ASP A 92 -16.71 -4.68 7.51
N LYS A 93 -16.21 -5.82 7.04
CA LYS A 93 -15.65 -5.98 5.70
C LYS A 93 -16.67 -5.61 4.62
N ASP A 94 -17.95 -5.81 4.88
CA ASP A 94 -19.04 -5.50 3.96
C ASP A 94 -19.22 -3.98 3.78
N ARG A 95 -18.89 -3.18 4.80
CA ARG A 95 -18.90 -1.71 4.70
C ARG A 95 -17.76 -1.19 3.82
N VAL A 96 -16.56 -1.73 3.98
CA VAL A 96 -15.39 -1.36 3.16
C VAL A 96 -15.61 -1.77 1.71
N GLU A 97 -16.10 -2.99 1.48
CA GLU A 97 -16.37 -3.51 0.14
C GLU A 97 -17.48 -2.72 -0.58
N ARG A 98 -18.54 -2.31 0.14
CA ARG A 98 -19.60 -1.44 -0.44
C ARG A 98 -19.06 -0.07 -0.86
N SER A 99 -18.21 0.54 -0.05
CA SER A 99 -17.60 1.84 -0.37
C SER A 99 -16.69 1.75 -1.59
N PHE A 100 -15.91 0.67 -1.69
CA PHE A 100 -15.05 0.41 -2.86
C PHE A 100 -15.88 0.17 -4.13
N LYS A 101 -16.93 -0.67 -4.06
CA LYS A 101 -17.83 -0.94 -5.20
C LYS A 101 -18.56 0.32 -5.67
N GLN A 102 -18.99 1.20 -4.77
CA GLN A 102 -19.61 2.48 -5.16
C GLN A 102 -18.63 3.39 -5.91
N HIS A 103 -17.38 3.45 -5.47
CA HIS A 103 -16.36 4.25 -6.15
C HIS A 103 -16.05 3.70 -7.56
N MET A 104 -15.87 2.37 -7.67
CA MET A 104 -15.60 1.70 -8.94
C MET A 104 -16.77 1.83 -9.94
N ASN A 105 -18.02 1.77 -9.46
CA ASN A 105 -19.21 1.96 -10.29
C ASN A 105 -19.40 3.42 -10.75
N GLY A 106 -18.83 4.40 -10.04
CA GLY A 106 -18.76 5.80 -10.50
C GLY A 106 -17.78 5.98 -11.66
N MET A 107 -16.70 5.19 -11.68
CA MET A 107 -15.67 5.24 -12.72
C MET A 107 -16.13 4.61 -14.05
N THR A 108 -17.03 3.62 -14.01
CA THR A 108 -17.60 3.00 -15.22
C THR A 108 -18.74 3.82 -15.84
N ARG A 109 -19.43 4.67 -15.07
CA ARG A 109 -20.50 5.55 -15.58
C ARG A 109 -20.00 6.79 -16.33
N THR A 110 -18.75 7.20 -16.15
CA THR A 110 -18.16 8.39 -16.79
C THR A 110 -17.45 8.09 -18.12
N GLY A 111 -17.68 6.91 -18.71
CA GLY A 111 -17.26 6.64 -20.10
C GLY A 111 -15.75 6.53 -20.31
N ARG A 112 -14.93 6.43 -19.25
CA ARG A 112 -13.52 6.04 -19.38
C ARG A 112 -13.47 4.51 -19.48
N LYS A 113 -13.52 4.01 -20.72
CA LYS A 113 -13.27 2.61 -21.05
C LYS A 113 -11.99 2.14 -20.33
N LEU A 114 -12.11 1.13 -19.47
CA LEU A 114 -10.97 0.26 -19.16
C LEU A 114 -10.60 -0.42 -20.47
N CYS A 115 -9.49 0.00 -21.07
CA CYS A 115 -8.82 -0.82 -22.06
C CYS A 115 -8.10 -1.92 -21.29
N LEU A 116 -8.71 -3.12 -21.29
CA LEU A 116 -8.04 -4.38 -20.96
C LEU A 116 -6.91 -4.65 -21.95
#